data_AF-A0A7W0K8B3-F1
#
_entry.id   AF-A0A7W0K8B3-F1
#
_cell.length_a   1.000
_cell.length_b   1.000
_cell.length_c   1.000
_cell.angle_alpha   90.00
_cell.angle_beta   90.00
_cell.angle_gamma   90.00
#
_symmetry.space_group_name_H-M   'P 1'
#
loop_
_entity.id
_entity.type
_entity.pdbx_description
1 polymer ?
#
loop_
_entity_poly.entity_id
_entity_poly.type
_entity_poly.pdbx_seq_one_letter_code
_entity_poly.pdbx_strand_id
1 'polypeptide(L)'
;MPTAAAPTGDVLDQKRLLKLLTDYRRGDFSVRMPGDRTGIAGKIYDALNEVIERNQRLTSELQRLSNVVGKAGNIKQRASLPAAEGDWNAAVESVNALVSDLVQPTTEVARVIGAVAKGDLSQSMALEIDGRPLTGEFLRTARIVNTMVDQLSTFASEVTRVAREVGTEGKLGGQAVVKGVAGTWKDLTDNVNFMAANLTSQVRNIAEVTTAVANGDLSKKITVDVKGEILALKNTINTMVDQLSSFASEVTRVAKEVGTEGKLGGQA
;
A
#
# COMPACT_ATOMS: atom_id res chain seq x y z
N MET A 1 91.12 9.97 10.72
CA MET A 1 89.91 10.58 11.31
C MET A 1 88.71 9.71 10.93
N PRO A 2 87.79 9.45 11.87
CA PRO A 2 86.92 8.27 11.85
C PRO A 2 85.82 8.38 10.78
N THR A 3 85.63 7.29 10.06
CA THR A 3 84.48 7.00 9.20
C THR A 3 83.24 6.96 10.07
N ALA A 4 82.33 7.92 9.88
CA ALA A 4 81.02 7.89 10.52
C ALA A 4 80.27 6.63 10.05
N ALA A 5 80.04 5.69 10.97
CA ALA A 5 79.17 4.56 10.73
C ALA A 5 77.79 5.10 10.33
N ALA A 6 77.28 4.68 9.17
CA ALA A 6 75.91 4.95 8.78
C ALA A 6 74.98 4.52 9.93
N PRO A 7 73.98 5.32 10.31
CA PRO A 7 73.13 5.01 11.44
C PRO A 7 72.48 3.65 11.18
N THR A 8 72.72 2.70 12.09
CA THR A 8 72.19 1.33 12.08
C THR A 8 70.65 1.24 12.07
N GLY A 9 69.96 2.37 12.11
CA GLY A 9 68.50 2.49 12.01
C GLY A 9 67.93 2.41 10.60
N ASP A 10 68.70 2.71 9.55
CA ASP A 10 68.14 2.92 8.19
C ASP A 10 68.12 1.67 7.29
N VAL A 11 68.52 0.50 7.81
CA VAL A 11 68.49 -0.77 7.07
C VAL A 11 67.11 -1.42 7.17
N LEU A 12 66.45 -1.59 6.02
CA LEU A 12 65.14 -2.24 5.88
C LEU A 12 65.24 -3.76 6.10
N ASP A 13 64.44 -4.32 7.02
CA ASP A 13 64.34 -5.77 7.23
C ASP A 13 63.34 -6.38 6.24
N GLN A 14 63.86 -6.82 5.10
CA GLN A 14 63.08 -7.38 4.01
C GLN A 14 62.33 -8.66 4.40
N LYS A 15 62.90 -9.52 5.25
CA LYS A 15 62.26 -10.78 5.67
C LYS A 15 61.03 -10.49 6.52
N ARG A 16 61.15 -9.54 7.44
CA ARG A 16 60.04 -9.12 8.30
C ARG A 16 58.96 -8.38 7.52
N LEU A 17 59.36 -7.49 6.62
CA LEU A 17 58.45 -6.81 5.71
C LEU A 17 57.67 -7.80 4.84
N LEU A 18 58.34 -8.78 4.24
CA LEU A 18 57.69 -9.81 3.43
C LEU A 18 56.71 -10.65 4.24
N LYS A 19 57.07 -11.02 5.48
CA LYS A 19 56.17 -11.74 6.37
C LYS A 19 54.91 -10.93 6.67
N LEU A 20 55.07 -9.66 7.07
CA LEU A 20 53.95 -8.78 7.39
C LEU A 20 53.05 -8.54 6.16
N LEU A 21 53.62 -8.31 4.98
CA LEU A 21 52.83 -8.19 3.74
C LEU A 21 52.11 -9.50 3.39
N THR A 22 52.70 -10.65 3.70
CA THR A 22 52.06 -11.96 3.49
C THR A 22 50.87 -12.16 4.43
N ASP A 23 51.01 -11.78 5.69
CA ASP A 23 49.94 -11.86 6.70
C ASP A 23 48.82 -10.84 6.39
N TYR A 24 49.18 -9.61 6.05
CA TYR A 24 48.26 -8.58 5.57
C TYR A 24 47.47 -9.04 4.34
N ARG A 25 48.14 -9.66 3.35
CA ARG A 25 47.49 -10.22 2.14
C ARG A 25 46.48 -11.32 2.48
N ARG A 26 46.66 -12.04 3.60
CA ARG A 26 45.70 -13.04 4.09
C ARG A 26 44.52 -12.43 4.87
N GLY A 27 44.49 -11.11 5.00
CA GLY A 27 43.45 -10.39 5.74
C GLY A 27 43.73 -10.23 7.23
N ASP A 28 44.93 -10.55 7.71
CA ASP A 28 45.32 -10.25 9.09
C ASP A 28 45.73 -8.78 9.20
N PHE A 29 44.79 -7.93 9.58
CA PHE A 29 45.04 -6.51 9.81
C PHE A 29 45.54 -6.20 11.23
N SER A 30 45.87 -7.19 12.05
CA SER A 30 46.42 -6.97 13.41
C SER A 30 47.95 -6.83 13.42
N VAL A 31 48.63 -7.28 12.36
CA VAL A 31 50.09 -7.24 12.24
C VAL A 31 50.63 -5.82 12.13
N ARG A 32 51.77 -5.54 12.77
CA ARG A 32 52.44 -4.23 12.72
C ARG A 32 53.95 -4.38 12.60
N MET A 33 54.57 -3.43 11.89
CA MET A 33 56.01 -3.22 11.93
C MET A 33 56.40 -2.46 13.22
N PRO A 34 57.63 -2.65 13.73
CA PRO A 34 58.12 -1.90 14.89
C PRO A 34 58.19 -0.39 14.63
N GLY A 35 57.76 0.43 15.61
CA GLY A 35 57.81 1.90 15.55
C GLY A 35 59.05 2.53 16.20
N ASP A 36 60.03 1.72 16.61
CA ASP A 36 61.30 2.15 17.21
C ASP A 36 62.37 2.52 16.17
N ARG A 37 62.08 2.33 14.89
CA ARG A 37 62.99 2.57 13.77
C ARG A 37 62.91 4.01 13.31
N THR A 38 64.07 4.63 13.12
CA THR A 38 64.21 5.98 12.56
C THR A 38 64.81 5.92 11.16
N GLY A 39 64.75 7.03 10.41
CA GLY A 39 65.21 7.06 9.01
C GLY A 39 64.11 6.69 8.00
N ILE A 40 64.50 6.40 6.76
CA ILE A 40 63.57 6.05 5.68
C ILE A 40 62.92 4.69 5.96
N ALA A 41 63.69 3.72 6.48
CA ALA A 41 63.14 2.42 6.87
C ALA A 41 62.02 2.55 7.94
N GLY A 42 62.20 3.44 8.92
CA GLY A 42 61.17 3.78 9.91
C GLY A 42 59.93 4.39 9.27
N LYS A 43 60.11 5.41 8.41
CA LYS A 43 58.99 6.05 7.69
C LYS A 43 58.20 5.06 6.82
N ILE A 44 58.86 4.08 6.21
CA ILE A 44 58.19 3.01 5.45
C ILE A 44 57.35 2.13 6.40
N TYR A 45 57.85 1.82 7.60
CA TYR A 45 57.12 1.03 8.59
C TYR A 45 55.90 1.78 9.12
N ASP A 46 56.04 3.07 9.40
CA ASP A 46 54.94 3.91 9.86
C ASP A 46 53.85 4.01 8.78
N ALA A 47 54.23 4.33 7.53
CA ALA A 47 53.27 4.38 6.42
C ALA A 47 52.55 3.05 6.19
N LEU A 48 53.25 1.92 6.32
CA LEU A 48 52.65 0.60 6.19
C LEU A 48 51.70 0.29 7.35
N ASN A 49 52.08 0.62 8.58
CA ASN A 49 51.23 0.48 9.76
C ASN A 49 49.95 1.32 9.62
N GLU A 50 50.06 2.56 9.13
CA GLU A 50 48.91 3.44 8.87
C GLU A 50 47.95 2.84 7.82
N VAL A 51 48.48 2.28 6.72
CA VAL A 51 47.66 1.62 5.70
C VAL A 51 46.97 0.38 6.28
N ILE A 52 47.66 -0.44 7.06
CA ILE A 52 47.06 -1.62 7.69
C ILE A 52 45.97 -1.20 8.68
N GLU A 53 46.22 -0.17 9.48
CA GLU A 53 45.25 0.36 10.43
C GLU A 53 44.00 0.91 9.73
N ARG A 54 44.16 1.67 8.63
CA ARG A 54 43.02 2.16 7.84
C ARG A 54 42.18 1.02 7.28
N ASN A 55 42.81 -0.05 6.77
CA ASN A 55 42.09 -1.23 6.28
C ASN A 55 41.37 -1.98 7.40
N GLN A 56 41.97 -2.08 8.58
CA GLN A 56 41.32 -2.65 9.75
C GLN A 56 40.05 -1.88 10.12
N ARG A 57 40.15 -0.55 10.20
CA ARG A 57 39.03 0.34 10.51
C ARG A 57 37.93 0.27 9.45
N LEU A 58 38.28 0.30 8.17
CA LEU A 58 37.32 0.15 7.08
C LEU A 58 36.59 -1.19 7.16
N THR A 59 37.30 -2.28 7.41
CA THR A 59 36.69 -3.62 7.54
C THR A 59 35.72 -3.67 8.72
N SER A 60 36.11 -3.15 9.88
CA SER A 60 35.22 -3.04 11.05
C SER A 60 33.99 -2.18 10.76
N GLU A 61 34.16 -1.08 10.03
CA GLU A 61 33.07 -0.18 9.68
C GLU A 61 32.09 -0.80 8.69
N LEU A 62 32.56 -1.52 7.68
CA LEU A 62 31.70 -2.28 6.76
C LEU A 62 30.91 -3.37 7.50
N GLN A 63 31.54 -4.06 8.46
CA GLN A 63 30.86 -5.05 9.28
C GLN A 63 29.80 -4.41 10.19
N ARG A 64 30.09 -3.24 10.78
CA ARG A 64 29.13 -2.46 11.55
C ARG A 64 27.94 -2.06 10.68
N LEU A 65 28.18 -1.50 9.50
CA LEU A 65 27.13 -1.07 8.58
C LEU A 65 26.26 -2.24 8.11
N SER A 66 26.88 -3.38 7.80
CA SER A 66 26.17 -4.62 7.44
C SER A 66 25.20 -5.06 8.54
N ASN A 67 25.60 -4.98 9.81
CA ASN A 67 24.71 -5.31 10.93
C ASN A 67 23.63 -4.24 11.16
N VAL A 68 24.00 -2.96 11.17
CA VAL A 68 23.11 -1.87 11.58
C VAL A 68 22.11 -1.49 10.48
N VAL A 69 22.56 -1.36 9.23
CA VAL A 69 21.69 -1.05 8.09
C VAL A 69 21.07 -2.34 7.54
N GLY A 70 21.88 -3.37 7.31
CA GLY A 70 21.43 -4.60 6.65
C GLY A 70 20.52 -5.48 7.52
N LYS A 71 20.90 -5.74 8.78
CA LYS A 71 20.11 -6.64 9.67
C LYS A 71 19.12 -5.90 10.55
N ALA A 72 19.53 -4.79 11.16
CA ALA A 72 18.69 -4.03 12.07
C ALA A 72 17.78 -3.01 11.34
N GLY A 73 17.99 -2.76 10.05
CA GLY A 73 17.15 -1.88 9.25
C GLY A 73 17.30 -0.38 9.58
N ASN A 74 18.36 0.02 10.30
CA ASN A 74 18.59 1.42 10.64
C ASN A 74 19.21 2.18 9.46
N ILE A 75 18.36 2.48 8.47
CA ILE A 75 18.68 3.12 7.19
C ILE A 75 19.21 4.56 7.28
N LYS A 76 19.18 5.18 8.46
CA LYS A 76 19.73 6.53 8.70
C LYS A 76 21.24 6.51 8.96
N GLN A 77 21.81 5.34 9.23
CA GLN A 77 23.21 5.19 9.54
C GLN A 77 24.07 5.28 8.28
N ARG A 78 25.26 5.85 8.42
CA ARG A 78 26.22 6.07 7.34
C ARG A 78 27.59 5.52 7.74
N ALA A 79 28.33 5.08 6.74
CA ALA A 79 29.73 4.69 6.89
C ALA A 79 30.56 5.93 7.22
N SER A 80 31.51 5.78 8.14
CA SER A 80 32.46 6.83 8.50
C SER A 80 33.86 6.24 8.72
N LEU A 81 34.85 6.84 8.06
CA LEU A 81 36.26 6.51 8.26
C LEU A 81 37.02 7.80 8.61
N PRO A 82 37.32 8.05 9.89
CA PRO A 82 38.03 9.26 10.30
C PRO A 82 39.39 9.39 9.63
N ALA A 83 39.75 10.61 9.22
CA ALA A 83 41.00 10.92 8.51
C ALA A 83 41.20 10.16 7.18
N ALA A 84 40.09 9.74 6.55
CA ALA A 84 40.12 9.29 5.17
C ALA A 84 40.32 10.49 4.24
N GLU A 85 41.33 10.41 3.38
CA GLU A 85 41.66 11.42 2.37
C GLU A 85 41.77 10.76 1.01
N GLY A 86 41.56 11.54 -0.06
CA GLY A 86 41.61 11.06 -1.43
C GLY A 86 40.63 9.91 -1.68
N ASP A 87 41.09 8.86 -2.35
CA ASP A 87 40.24 7.73 -2.76
C ASP A 87 39.64 6.95 -1.59
N TRP A 88 40.24 7.03 -0.39
CA TRP A 88 39.63 6.45 0.81
C TRP A 88 38.33 7.16 1.19
N ASN A 89 38.29 8.48 1.06
CA ASN A 89 37.07 9.25 1.29
C ASN A 89 36.05 8.95 0.18
N ALA A 90 36.48 8.92 -1.09
CA ALA A 90 35.62 8.58 -2.21
C ALA A 90 34.97 7.18 -2.08
N ALA A 91 35.70 6.20 -1.52
CA ALA A 91 35.16 4.87 -1.24
C ALA A 91 34.05 4.90 -0.18
N VAL A 92 34.23 5.66 0.91
CA VAL A 92 33.21 5.83 1.96
C VAL A 92 31.99 6.58 1.41
N GLU A 93 32.20 7.62 0.62
CA GLU A 93 31.13 8.35 -0.07
C GLU A 93 30.35 7.45 -1.02
N SER A 94 31.03 6.58 -1.77
CA SER A 94 30.39 5.61 -2.67
C SER A 94 29.49 4.63 -1.90
N VAL A 95 29.94 4.11 -0.76
CA VAL A 95 29.11 3.27 0.12
C VAL A 95 27.90 4.04 0.63
N ASN A 96 28.09 5.29 1.06
CA ASN A 96 27.01 6.13 1.56
C ASN A 96 26.00 6.51 0.47
N ALA A 97 26.46 6.74 -0.77
CA ALA A 97 25.61 6.97 -1.92
C ALA A 97 24.75 5.73 -2.22
N LEU A 98 25.36 4.53 -2.25
CA LEU A 98 24.61 3.28 -2.43
C LEU A 98 23.56 3.08 -1.32
N VAL A 99 23.91 3.35 -0.06
CA VAL A 99 22.92 3.31 1.03
C VAL A 99 21.79 4.31 0.78
N SER A 100 22.10 5.54 0.37
CA SER A 100 21.09 6.56 0.08
C SER A 100 20.14 6.13 -1.04
N ASP A 101 20.70 5.64 -2.15
CA ASP A 101 19.96 5.25 -3.36
C ASP A 101 19.04 4.04 -3.11
N LEU A 102 19.39 3.15 -2.18
CA LEU A 102 18.53 2.03 -1.77
C LEU A 102 17.44 2.46 -0.77
N VAL A 103 17.75 3.45 0.07
CA VAL A 103 16.88 3.88 1.17
C VAL A 103 15.73 4.77 0.71
N GLN A 104 15.98 5.64 -0.25
CA GLN A 104 14.99 6.61 -0.71
C GLN A 104 13.74 5.93 -1.31
N PRO A 105 13.84 4.96 -2.25
CA PRO A 105 12.66 4.25 -2.77
C PRO A 105 11.92 3.46 -1.68
N THR A 106 12.66 2.84 -0.75
CA THR A 106 12.07 2.07 0.35
C THR A 106 11.23 2.95 1.28
N THR A 107 11.73 4.15 1.57
CA THR A 107 11.00 5.16 2.37
C THR A 107 9.74 5.63 1.66
N GLU A 108 9.83 5.80 0.33
CA GLU A 108 8.70 6.24 -0.48
C GLU A 108 7.58 5.19 -0.55
N VAL A 109 7.94 3.92 -0.68
CA VAL A 109 6.96 2.81 -0.58
C VAL A 109 6.25 2.83 0.77
N ALA A 110 7.00 2.97 1.88
CA ALA A 110 6.42 3.03 3.21
C ALA A 110 5.47 4.24 3.38
N ARG A 111 5.82 5.39 2.80
CA ARG A 111 4.99 6.60 2.81
C ARG A 111 3.66 6.36 2.10
N VAL A 112 3.68 5.82 0.89
CA VAL A 112 2.46 5.56 0.10
C VAL A 112 1.58 4.50 0.78
N ILE A 113 2.16 3.39 1.24
CA ILE A 113 1.41 2.37 1.99
C ILE A 113 0.79 2.97 3.26
N GLY A 114 1.54 3.81 3.99
CA GLY A 114 1.04 4.50 5.17
C GLY A 114 -0.10 5.48 4.88
N ALA A 115 -0.11 6.12 3.71
CA ALA A 115 -1.21 6.96 3.25
C ALA A 115 -2.46 6.15 2.91
N VAL A 116 -2.29 5.07 2.15
CA VAL A 116 -3.37 4.11 1.81
C VAL A 116 -4.01 3.53 3.07
N ALA A 117 -3.20 3.16 4.07
CA ALA A 117 -3.69 2.65 5.35
C ALA A 117 -4.53 3.68 6.14
N LYS A 118 -4.33 4.98 5.90
CA LYS A 118 -5.14 6.08 6.46
C LYS A 118 -6.33 6.45 5.57
N GLY A 119 -6.53 5.75 4.46
CA GLY A 119 -7.61 6.02 3.50
C GLY A 119 -7.29 7.10 2.46
N ASP A 120 -6.05 7.61 2.40
CA ASP A 120 -5.64 8.56 1.37
C ASP A 120 -5.15 7.82 0.13
N LEU A 121 -6.05 7.66 -0.85
CA LEU A 121 -5.81 7.00 -2.12
C LEU A 121 -5.36 7.98 -3.23
N SER A 122 -5.10 9.25 -2.89
CA SER A 122 -4.56 10.25 -3.83
C SER A 122 -3.04 10.17 -3.97
N GLN A 123 -2.38 9.50 -3.02
CA GLN A 123 -0.92 9.38 -2.98
C GLN A 123 -0.43 8.29 -3.93
N SER A 124 0.62 8.58 -4.70
CA SER A 124 1.26 7.62 -5.59
C SER A 124 2.79 7.63 -5.41
N MET A 125 3.42 6.56 -5.88
CA MET A 125 4.87 6.46 -6.02
C MET A 125 5.33 7.33 -7.18
N ALA A 126 6.32 8.19 -6.93
CA ALA A 126 7.02 8.90 -7.98
C ALA A 126 7.73 7.90 -8.91
N LEU A 127 7.65 8.12 -10.23
CA LEU A 127 8.36 7.34 -11.23
C LEU A 127 9.72 7.94 -11.59
N GLU A 128 10.02 9.13 -11.05
CA GLU A 128 11.28 9.85 -11.23
C GLU A 128 11.73 10.40 -9.88
N ILE A 129 13.05 10.40 -9.65
CA ILE A 129 13.69 10.91 -8.45
C ILE A 129 14.85 11.81 -8.88
N ASP A 130 14.91 13.03 -8.36
CA ASP A 130 15.95 14.03 -8.65
C ASP A 130 16.18 14.23 -10.17
N GLY A 131 15.08 14.24 -10.93
CA GLY A 131 15.10 14.42 -12.39
C GLY A 131 15.56 13.19 -13.18
N ARG A 132 15.70 12.03 -12.53
CA ARG A 132 16.07 10.77 -13.18
C ARG A 132 14.92 9.76 -13.10
N PRO A 133 14.58 9.07 -14.20
CA PRO A 133 13.57 8.03 -14.15
C PRO A 133 14.04 6.87 -13.29
N LEU A 134 13.13 6.30 -12.50
CA LEU A 134 13.36 5.03 -11.85
C LEU A 134 13.60 3.96 -12.90
N THR A 135 14.53 3.06 -12.63
CA THR A 135 14.87 1.94 -13.53
C THR A 135 14.89 0.62 -12.77
N GLY A 136 14.85 -0.50 -13.51
CA GLY A 136 14.98 -1.84 -12.94
C GLY A 136 13.89 -2.16 -11.91
N GLU A 137 14.30 -2.77 -10.79
CA GLU A 137 13.37 -3.27 -9.78
C GLU A 137 12.64 -2.15 -9.02
N PHE A 138 13.24 -0.96 -8.90
CA PHE A 138 12.59 0.19 -8.29
C PHE A 138 11.41 0.69 -9.12
N LEU A 139 11.59 0.79 -10.45
CA LEU A 139 10.50 1.15 -11.36
C LEU A 139 9.38 0.11 -11.33
N ARG A 140 9.74 -1.18 -11.31
CA ARG A 140 8.79 -2.27 -11.21
C ARG A 140 7.96 -2.18 -9.94
N THR A 141 8.61 -1.97 -8.80
CA THR A 141 7.95 -1.82 -7.49
C THR A 141 7.02 -0.60 -7.50
N ALA A 142 7.49 0.55 -7.97
CA ALA A 142 6.68 1.77 -8.06
C ALA A 142 5.41 1.56 -8.92
N ARG A 143 5.53 0.88 -10.07
CA ARG A 143 4.39 0.54 -10.92
C ARG A 143 3.40 -0.42 -10.26
N ILE A 144 3.89 -1.41 -9.53
CA ILE A 144 3.03 -2.37 -8.80
C ILE A 144 2.24 -1.64 -7.72
N VAL A 145 2.92 -0.79 -6.93
CA VAL A 145 2.27 0.02 -5.89
C VAL A 145 1.24 0.96 -6.51
N ASN A 146 1.58 1.68 -7.58
CA ASN A 146 0.63 2.57 -8.26
C ASN A 146 -0.57 1.83 -8.81
N THR A 147 -0.39 0.68 -9.46
CA THR A 147 -1.50 -0.16 -9.92
C THR A 147 -2.42 -0.57 -8.76
N MET A 148 -1.86 -0.92 -7.61
CA MET A 148 -2.64 -1.27 -6.42
C MET A 148 -3.42 -0.07 -5.86
N VAL A 149 -2.80 1.11 -5.79
CA VAL A 149 -3.49 2.35 -5.37
C VAL A 149 -4.62 2.71 -6.34
N ASP A 150 -4.37 2.62 -7.65
CA ASP A 150 -5.36 2.94 -8.68
C ASP A 150 -6.58 2.01 -8.60
N GLN A 151 -6.34 0.71 -8.38
CA GLN A 151 -7.41 -0.28 -8.17
C GLN A 151 -8.25 0.05 -6.93
N LEU A 152 -7.59 0.37 -5.80
CA LEU A 152 -8.27 0.79 -4.57
C LEU A 152 -9.09 2.06 -4.77
N SER A 153 -8.51 3.07 -5.41
CA SER A 153 -9.15 4.37 -5.68
C SER A 153 -10.38 4.20 -6.56
N THR A 154 -10.25 3.41 -7.64
CA THR A 154 -11.36 3.12 -8.55
C THR A 154 -12.49 2.37 -7.83
N PHE A 155 -12.15 1.36 -7.05
CA PHE A 155 -13.15 0.61 -6.27
C PHE A 155 -13.86 1.51 -5.25
N ALA A 156 -13.13 2.30 -4.47
CA ALA A 156 -13.70 3.21 -3.48
C ALA A 156 -14.63 4.25 -4.13
N SER A 157 -14.23 4.81 -5.27
CA SER A 157 -15.05 5.75 -6.04
C SER A 157 -16.34 5.11 -6.54
N GLU A 158 -16.26 3.90 -7.11
CA GLU A 158 -17.41 3.18 -7.65
C GLU A 158 -18.40 2.77 -6.56
N VAL A 159 -17.93 2.26 -5.43
CA VAL A 159 -18.80 1.92 -4.29
C VAL A 159 -19.49 3.17 -3.75
N THR A 160 -18.76 4.28 -3.61
CA THR A 160 -19.34 5.56 -3.16
C THR A 160 -20.41 6.06 -4.12
N ARG A 161 -20.15 5.96 -5.44
CA ARG A 161 -21.09 6.35 -6.49
C ARG A 161 -22.36 5.50 -6.43
N VAL A 162 -22.24 4.18 -6.40
CA VAL A 162 -23.41 3.27 -6.35
C VAL A 162 -24.21 3.45 -5.07
N ALA A 163 -23.54 3.60 -3.92
CA ALA A 163 -24.20 3.86 -2.65
C ALA A 163 -25.01 5.17 -2.70
N ARG A 164 -24.44 6.22 -3.29
CA ARG A 164 -25.14 7.49 -3.50
C ARG A 164 -26.31 7.35 -4.47
N GLU A 165 -26.11 6.75 -5.64
CA GLU A 165 -27.14 6.60 -6.67
C GLU A 165 -28.34 5.79 -6.17
N VAL A 166 -28.08 4.57 -5.66
CA VAL A 166 -29.14 3.64 -5.27
C VAL A 166 -29.69 3.99 -3.88
N GLY A 167 -28.82 4.36 -2.94
CA GLY A 167 -29.19 4.57 -1.54
C GLY A 167 -29.68 5.98 -1.20
N THR A 168 -29.15 7.02 -1.86
CA THR A 168 -29.49 8.41 -1.54
C THR A 168 -30.34 9.08 -2.62
N GLU A 169 -29.97 8.94 -3.89
CA GLU A 169 -30.67 9.58 -5.01
C GLU A 169 -31.87 8.76 -5.50
N GLY A 170 -32.02 7.50 -5.06
CA GLY A 170 -33.10 6.61 -5.48
C GLY A 170 -33.04 6.22 -6.96
N LYS A 171 -31.89 6.42 -7.62
CA LYS A 171 -31.63 6.00 -9.00
C LYS A 171 -31.37 4.50 -9.02
N LEU A 172 -32.46 3.74 -9.10
CA LEU A 172 -32.41 2.29 -9.09
C LEU A 172 -31.79 1.72 -10.38
N GLY A 173 -30.94 0.71 -10.23
CA GLY A 173 -30.24 0.02 -11.33
C GLY A 173 -28.76 0.39 -11.47
N GLY A 174 -28.24 1.29 -10.64
CA GLY A 174 -26.81 1.60 -10.59
C GLY A 174 -25.98 0.37 -10.19
N GLN A 175 -24.89 0.12 -10.92
CA GLN A 175 -23.93 -0.95 -10.66
C GLN A 175 -22.51 -0.42 -10.72
N ALA A 176 -21.63 -0.96 -9.89
CA ALA A 176 -20.21 -0.68 -9.84
C ALA A 176 -19.52 -1.40 -11.00
N VAL A 177 -18.67 -0.67 -11.72
CA VAL A 177 -17.90 -1.18 -12.85
C VAL A 177 -16.42 -0.91 -12.60
N VAL A 178 -15.74 -1.89 -12.02
CA VAL A 178 -14.29 -1.80 -11.76
C VAL A 178 -13.56 -2.68 -12.78
N LYS A 179 -12.75 -2.08 -13.66
CA LYS A 179 -12.02 -2.81 -14.71
C LYS A 179 -10.81 -3.54 -14.14
N GLY A 180 -10.52 -4.73 -14.67
CA GLY A 180 -9.29 -5.46 -14.36
C GLY A 180 -9.22 -6.05 -12.95
N VAL A 181 -10.35 -6.11 -12.23
CA VAL A 181 -10.41 -6.76 -10.91
C VAL A 181 -10.48 -8.27 -11.03
N ALA A 182 -9.75 -8.96 -10.16
CA ALA A 182 -9.75 -10.41 -10.00
C ALA A 182 -9.67 -10.76 -8.51
N GLY A 183 -9.99 -12.02 -8.18
CA GLY A 183 -10.01 -12.50 -6.80
C GLY A 183 -10.93 -11.65 -5.91
N THR A 184 -10.45 -11.32 -4.70
CA THR A 184 -11.23 -10.59 -3.70
C THR A 184 -11.83 -9.28 -4.21
N TRP A 185 -11.14 -8.56 -5.11
CA TRP A 185 -11.68 -7.31 -5.68
C TRP A 185 -12.91 -7.53 -6.54
N LYS A 186 -12.93 -8.62 -7.30
CA LYS A 186 -14.09 -9.01 -8.09
C LYS A 186 -15.24 -9.40 -7.18
N ASP A 187 -14.97 -10.23 -6.18
CA ASP A 187 -15.99 -10.69 -5.23
C ASP A 187 -16.65 -9.53 -4.49
N LEU A 188 -15.87 -8.53 -4.06
CA LEU A 188 -16.41 -7.32 -3.42
C LEU A 188 -17.28 -6.50 -4.37
N THR A 189 -16.85 -6.34 -5.62
CA THR A 189 -17.62 -5.61 -6.65
C THR A 189 -18.95 -6.32 -6.94
N ASP A 190 -18.90 -7.65 -7.11
CA ASP A 190 -20.07 -8.49 -7.39
C ASP A 190 -21.07 -8.46 -6.21
N ASN A 191 -20.58 -8.44 -4.96
CA ASN A 191 -21.43 -8.33 -3.77
C ASN A 191 -22.15 -6.97 -3.69
N VAL A 192 -21.46 -5.86 -3.97
CA VAL A 192 -22.09 -4.52 -4.03
C VAL A 192 -23.16 -4.47 -5.11
N ASN A 193 -22.87 -5.05 -6.28
CA ASN A 193 -23.81 -5.13 -7.39
C ASN A 193 -25.03 -5.99 -7.06
N PHE A 194 -24.84 -7.11 -6.38
CA PHE A 194 -25.94 -7.97 -5.93
C PHE A 194 -26.84 -7.24 -4.94
N MET A 195 -26.27 -6.53 -3.96
CA MET A 195 -27.02 -5.70 -3.02
C MET A 195 -27.82 -4.61 -3.75
N ALA A 196 -27.18 -3.86 -4.64
CA ALA A 196 -27.82 -2.80 -5.41
C ALA A 196 -28.96 -3.31 -6.31
N ALA A 197 -28.75 -4.46 -6.97
CA ALA A 197 -29.75 -5.10 -7.82
C ALA A 197 -30.96 -5.59 -7.02
N ASN A 198 -30.73 -6.20 -5.86
CA ASN A 198 -31.81 -6.65 -4.98
C ASN A 198 -32.65 -5.47 -4.49
N LEU A 199 -32.02 -4.41 -3.98
CA LEU A 199 -32.73 -3.20 -3.55
C LEU A 199 -33.53 -2.58 -4.70
N THR A 200 -32.92 -2.50 -5.88
CA THR A 200 -33.57 -2.01 -7.10
C THR A 200 -34.83 -2.80 -7.45
N SER A 201 -34.73 -4.13 -7.50
CA SER A 201 -35.86 -4.99 -7.83
C SER A 201 -36.97 -4.88 -6.79
N GLN A 202 -36.61 -4.85 -5.52
CA GLN A 202 -37.54 -4.80 -4.39
C GLN A 202 -38.33 -3.48 -4.40
N VAL A 203 -37.63 -2.34 -4.45
CA VAL A 203 -38.26 -1.01 -4.42
C VAL A 203 -39.10 -0.76 -5.67
N ARG A 204 -38.61 -1.17 -6.86
CA ARG A 204 -39.35 -0.97 -8.11
C ARG A 204 -40.64 -1.79 -8.15
N ASN A 205 -40.64 -3.02 -7.65
CA ASN A 205 -41.86 -3.84 -7.60
C ASN A 205 -42.89 -3.28 -6.60
N ILE A 206 -42.42 -2.76 -5.46
CA ILE A 206 -43.28 -2.05 -4.50
C ILE A 206 -43.92 -0.82 -5.17
N ALA A 207 -43.11 0.00 -5.83
CA ALA A 207 -43.58 1.22 -6.49
C ALA A 207 -44.60 0.94 -7.60
N GLU A 208 -44.42 -0.13 -8.37
CA GLU A 208 -45.37 -0.55 -9.40
C GLU A 208 -46.74 -0.89 -8.79
N VAL A 209 -46.76 -1.70 -7.73
CA VAL A 209 -48.00 -2.14 -7.08
C VAL A 209 -48.69 -0.97 -6.38
N THR A 210 -47.96 -0.11 -5.68
CA THR A 210 -48.58 1.06 -5.03
C THR A 210 -49.12 2.07 -6.04
N THR A 211 -48.46 2.23 -7.20
CA THR A 211 -48.96 3.06 -8.30
C THR A 211 -50.23 2.47 -8.92
N ALA A 212 -50.28 1.14 -9.12
CA ALA A 212 -51.47 0.46 -9.62
C ALA A 212 -52.67 0.66 -8.69
N VAL A 213 -52.45 0.48 -7.38
CA VAL A 213 -53.46 0.71 -6.33
C VAL A 213 -53.96 2.15 -6.35
N ALA A 214 -53.06 3.14 -6.47
CA ALA A 214 -53.44 4.56 -6.57
C ALA A 214 -54.28 4.87 -7.81
N ASN A 215 -54.08 4.13 -8.90
CA ASN A 215 -54.88 4.23 -10.13
C ASN A 215 -56.15 3.36 -10.10
N GLY A 216 -56.45 2.70 -8.98
CA GLY A 216 -57.65 1.87 -8.80
C GLY A 216 -57.51 0.42 -9.32
N ASP A 217 -56.33 0.02 -9.79
CA ASP A 217 -56.05 -1.38 -10.14
C ASP A 217 -55.61 -2.17 -8.90
N LEU A 218 -56.58 -2.83 -8.28
CA LEU A 218 -56.40 -3.66 -7.08
C LEU A 218 -56.08 -5.12 -7.41
N SER A 219 -55.84 -5.45 -8.69
CA SER A 219 -55.47 -6.80 -9.12
C SER A 219 -53.97 -7.09 -8.97
N LYS A 220 -53.15 -6.05 -8.80
CA LYS A 220 -51.69 -6.15 -8.70
C LYS A 220 -51.25 -6.46 -7.27
N LYS A 221 -50.29 -7.37 -7.14
CA LYS A 221 -49.62 -7.69 -5.87
C LYS A 221 -48.12 -7.75 -6.04
N ILE A 222 -47.40 -7.51 -4.95
CA ILE A 222 -45.96 -7.70 -4.89
C ILE A 222 -45.70 -9.21 -4.88
N THR A 223 -44.96 -9.71 -5.86
CA THR A 223 -44.70 -11.16 -6.04
C THR A 223 -43.25 -11.54 -5.78
N VAL A 224 -42.31 -10.60 -5.87
CA VAL A 224 -40.87 -10.83 -5.72
C VAL A 224 -40.55 -11.53 -4.39
N ASP A 225 -39.63 -12.49 -4.41
CA ASP A 225 -39.13 -13.16 -3.21
C ASP A 225 -38.24 -12.22 -2.40
N VAL A 226 -38.60 -12.00 -1.15
CA VAL A 226 -37.99 -11.03 -0.25
C VAL A 226 -37.95 -11.60 1.16
N LYS A 227 -36.99 -11.13 1.96
CA LYS A 227 -36.75 -11.62 3.32
C LYS A 227 -36.67 -10.44 4.30
N GLY A 228 -36.78 -10.74 5.60
CA GLY A 228 -36.63 -9.75 6.67
C GLY A 228 -37.66 -8.63 6.60
N GLU A 229 -37.22 -7.39 6.82
CA GLU A 229 -38.09 -6.21 6.86
C GLU A 229 -38.83 -5.95 5.54
N ILE A 230 -38.21 -6.29 4.40
CA ILE A 230 -38.85 -6.13 3.08
C ILE A 230 -39.99 -7.14 2.90
N LEU A 231 -39.90 -8.33 3.50
CA LEU A 231 -41.01 -9.29 3.50
C LEU A 231 -42.19 -8.79 4.33
N ALA A 232 -41.92 -8.20 5.50
CA ALA A 232 -42.96 -7.58 6.31
C ALA A 232 -43.66 -6.46 5.52
N LEU A 233 -42.90 -5.58 4.86
CA LEU A 233 -43.44 -4.52 4.01
C LEU A 233 -44.29 -5.06 2.86
N LYS A 234 -43.79 -6.07 2.14
CA LYS A 234 -44.53 -6.77 1.07
C LYS A 234 -45.88 -7.28 1.58
N ASN A 235 -45.90 -7.96 2.72
CA ASN A 235 -47.11 -8.53 3.28
C ASN A 235 -48.10 -7.44 3.69
N THR A 236 -47.64 -6.39 4.37
CA THR A 236 -48.47 -5.24 4.76
C THR A 236 -49.12 -4.59 3.55
N ILE A 237 -48.36 -4.33 2.48
CA ILE A 237 -48.89 -3.73 1.25
C ILE A 237 -49.90 -4.68 0.60
N ASN A 238 -49.58 -5.96 0.45
CA ASN A 238 -50.51 -6.92 -0.17
C ASN A 238 -51.82 -7.07 0.63
N THR A 239 -51.77 -7.07 1.97
CA THR A 239 -52.97 -7.07 2.81
C THR A 239 -53.78 -5.79 2.65
N MET A 240 -53.14 -4.63 2.53
CA MET A 240 -53.82 -3.38 2.22
C MET A 240 -54.54 -3.44 0.87
N VAL A 241 -53.91 -4.01 -0.17
CA VAL A 241 -54.57 -4.21 -1.48
C VAL A 241 -55.80 -5.10 -1.34
N ASP A 242 -55.71 -6.20 -0.59
CA ASP A 242 -56.83 -7.11 -0.34
C ASP A 242 -58.00 -6.40 0.35
N GLN A 243 -57.72 -5.63 1.40
CA GLN A 243 -58.73 -4.87 2.14
C GLN A 243 -59.43 -3.82 1.26
N LEU A 244 -58.65 -3.07 0.47
CA LEU A 244 -59.21 -2.11 -0.48
C LEU A 244 -60.09 -2.78 -1.54
N SER A 245 -59.68 -3.96 -2.04
CA SER A 245 -60.45 -4.70 -3.04
C SER A 245 -61.78 -5.20 -2.48
N SER A 246 -61.78 -5.70 -1.24
CA SER A 246 -63.02 -6.09 -0.54
C SER A 246 -63.92 -4.88 -0.30
N PHE A 247 -63.36 -3.76 0.14
CA PHE A 247 -64.13 -2.53 0.38
C PHE A 247 -64.76 -1.97 -0.91
N ALA A 248 -64.01 -1.92 -2.01
CA ALA A 248 -64.52 -1.47 -3.30
C ALA A 248 -65.67 -2.37 -3.82
N SER A 249 -65.56 -3.68 -3.60
CA SER A 249 -66.62 -4.64 -3.93
C SER A 249 -67.88 -4.40 -3.09
N GLU A 250 -67.71 -4.12 -1.79
CA GLU A 250 -68.80 -3.85 -0.87
C GLU A 250 -69.52 -2.54 -1.18
N VAL A 251 -68.78 -1.48 -1.49
CA VAL A 251 -69.35 -0.20 -1.93
C VAL A 251 -70.15 -0.37 -3.22
N THR A 252 -69.64 -1.15 -4.18
CA THR A 252 -70.34 -1.45 -5.42
C THR A 252 -71.64 -2.22 -5.15
N ARG A 253 -71.60 -3.19 -4.23
CA ARG A 253 -72.78 -3.95 -3.79
C ARG A 253 -73.83 -3.04 -3.14
N VAL A 254 -73.44 -2.22 -2.16
CA VAL A 254 -74.33 -1.29 -1.46
C VAL A 254 -74.88 -0.23 -2.41
N ALA A 255 -74.07 0.32 -3.31
CA ALA A 255 -74.53 1.28 -4.31
C ALA A 255 -75.57 0.67 -5.25
N LYS A 256 -75.42 -0.61 -5.62
CA LYS A 256 -76.43 -1.34 -6.40
C LYS A 256 -77.70 -1.58 -5.60
N GLU A 257 -77.62 -2.05 -4.36
CA GLU A 257 -78.80 -2.27 -3.50
C GLU A 257 -79.57 -0.97 -3.22
N VAL A 258 -78.87 0.12 -2.93
CA VAL A 258 -79.49 1.43 -2.68
C VAL A 258 -80.03 2.04 -3.98
N GLY A 259 -79.29 1.96 -5.08
CA GLY A 259 -79.62 2.63 -6.34
C GLY A 259 -80.61 1.88 -7.23
N THR A 260 -80.60 0.55 -7.23
CA THR A 260 -81.50 -0.29 -8.06
C THR A 260 -82.60 -0.99 -7.27
N GLU A 261 -82.40 -1.26 -5.97
CA GLU A 261 -83.40 -1.98 -5.15
C GLU A 261 -84.13 -1.08 -4.12
N GLY A 262 -83.75 0.20 -3.99
CA GLY A 262 -84.48 1.20 -3.19
C GLY A 262 -84.54 0.93 -1.68
N LYS A 263 -83.71 0.03 -1.15
CA LYS A 263 -83.67 -0.28 0.29
C LYS A 263 -82.74 0.69 1.03
N LEU A 264 -83.27 1.85 1.41
CA LEU A 264 -82.63 2.78 2.33
C LEU A 264 -82.96 2.39 3.78
N GLY A 265 -82.17 1.49 4.37
CA GLY A 265 -82.32 1.19 5.80
C GLY A 265 -81.61 -0.08 6.26
N GLY A 266 -80.36 0.05 6.69
CA GLY A 266 -79.65 -0.93 7.50
C GLY A 266 -78.62 -0.17 8.34
N GLN A 267 -78.83 -0.12 9.66
CA GLN A 267 -78.06 0.70 10.59
C GLN A 267 -76.62 0.21 10.79
N ALA A 268 -75.80 1.15 11.27
CA ALA A 268 -74.37 1.06 11.60
C ALA A 268 -74.02 -0.03 12.62
#